data_AF-H2C4P1-F1
#
_entry.id   AF-H2C4P1-F1
#
_cell.length_a   1.000
_cell.length_b   1.000
_cell.length_c   1.000
_cell.angle_alpha   90.00
_cell.angle_beta   90.00
_cell.angle_gamma   90.00
#
_symmetry.space_group_name_H-M   'P 1'
#
loop_
_entity.id
_entity.type
_entity.pdbx_description
1 polymer ?
#
loop_
_entity_poly.entity_id
_entity_poly.type
_entity_poly.pdbx_seq_one_letter_code
_entity_poly.pdbx_strand_id
1 'polypeptide(L)'
;MSLPKALVDYLNSLRKENGIPSVNYANSGTSNLRARYMLDHNLFSHYDLEGVHPGYYFTKTSNYYGGEESIGMTFYGRPVLRDGVQVMREAKRILYRMLYEDEESNWGHRDSLLDPCFNYSDISVAWDSRRIFVVVTMISAWVDWVLTPRLQGNVFKMRGKVRVMSPTHVLVLRDEPHPGNVSRRYYTLGEVVAGVSPQGIYQGIETIRPTRWELGRNLDVEFPLDLEKGLTTVLVLGRDPRGISWSPLGQRRPGECKLLTYTLRT
;
A
#
# COMPACT_ATOMS: atom_id res chain seq x y z
N MET A 1 -12.46 -21.78 -7.92
CA MET A 1 -12.09 -20.48 -7.32
C MET A 1 -10.56 -20.37 -7.34
N SER A 2 -9.99 -19.25 -7.79
CA SER A 2 -8.53 -19.10 -7.84
C SER A 2 -7.93 -18.96 -6.43
N LEU A 3 -6.67 -19.35 -6.26
CA LEU A 3 -5.93 -19.23 -4.98
C LEU A 3 -5.98 -17.78 -4.41
N PRO A 4 -5.69 -16.72 -5.19
CA PRO A 4 -5.83 -15.34 -4.74
C PRO A 4 -7.21 -14.98 -4.16
N LYS A 5 -8.29 -15.35 -4.86
CA LYS A 5 -9.65 -15.05 -4.40
C LYS A 5 -9.98 -15.78 -3.10
N ALA A 6 -9.59 -17.05 -3.00
CA ALA A 6 -9.80 -17.84 -1.79
C ALA A 6 -9.01 -17.31 -0.57
N LEU A 7 -7.85 -16.67 -0.79
CA LEU A 7 -7.10 -16.00 0.26
C LEU A 7 -7.76 -14.68 0.68
N VAL A 8 -8.31 -13.91 -0.26
CA VAL A 8 -9.10 -12.71 0.07
C VAL A 8 -10.37 -13.10 0.84
N ASP A 9 -11.05 -14.18 0.46
CA ASP A 9 -12.21 -14.70 1.20
C ASP A 9 -11.83 -15.13 2.62
N TYR A 10 -10.64 -15.69 2.81
CA TYR A 10 -10.12 -16.01 4.14
C TYR A 10 -9.76 -14.76 4.94
N LEU A 11 -9.07 -13.77 4.35
CA LEU A 11 -8.82 -12.48 5.00
C LEU A 11 -10.15 -11.82 5.44
N ASN A 12 -11.19 -11.91 4.62
CA ASN A 12 -12.51 -11.38 4.94
C ASN A 12 -13.19 -12.11 6.11
N SER A 13 -12.96 -13.41 6.31
CA SER A 13 -13.45 -14.09 7.52
C SER A 13 -12.78 -13.52 8.76
N LEU A 14 -11.46 -13.29 8.71
CA LEU A 14 -10.70 -12.70 9.81
C LEU A 14 -11.12 -11.25 10.09
N ARG A 15 -11.34 -10.44 9.03
CA ARG A 15 -11.84 -9.07 9.17
C ARG A 15 -13.22 -9.05 9.83
N LYS A 16 -14.12 -9.96 9.42
CA LYS A 16 -15.46 -10.11 10.01
C LYS A 16 -15.40 -10.50 11.49
N GLU A 17 -14.52 -11.41 11.88
CA GLU A 17 -14.28 -11.80 13.28
C GLU A 17 -13.84 -10.61 14.15
N ASN A 18 -13.17 -9.63 13.55
CA ASN A 18 -12.73 -8.40 14.20
C ASN A 18 -13.71 -7.21 14.03
N GLY A 19 -14.91 -7.43 13.48
CA GLY A 19 -15.90 -6.37 13.26
C GLY A 19 -15.54 -5.38 12.15
N ILE A 20 -14.59 -5.73 11.28
CA ILE A 20 -14.09 -4.88 10.19
C ILE A 20 -14.78 -5.23 8.87
N PRO A 21 -15.20 -4.24 8.05
CA PRO A 21 -15.81 -4.51 6.75
C PRO A 21 -14.90 -5.31 5.82
N SER A 22 -15.50 -6.23 5.07
CA SER A 22 -14.82 -7.01 4.03
C SER A 22 -14.25 -6.11 2.92
N VAL A 23 -13.19 -6.60 2.30
CA VAL A 23 -12.58 -6.05 1.08
C VAL A 23 -12.97 -6.89 -0.14
N ASN A 24 -13.04 -6.25 -1.30
CA ASN A 24 -13.24 -6.93 -2.57
C ASN A 24 -11.90 -7.47 -3.10
N TYR A 25 -11.95 -8.57 -3.84
CA TYR A 25 -10.78 -9.03 -4.58
C TYR A 25 -10.41 -8.04 -5.69
N ALA A 26 -9.13 -7.65 -5.75
CA ALA A 26 -8.52 -6.93 -6.86
C ALA A 26 -7.41 -7.77 -7.49
N ASN A 27 -7.20 -7.59 -8.80
CA ASN A 27 -6.00 -8.07 -9.48
C ASN A 27 -5.17 -6.85 -9.87
N SER A 28 -4.42 -6.31 -8.91
CA SER A 28 -3.59 -5.12 -9.11
C SER A 28 -2.32 -5.43 -9.91
N GLY A 29 -1.95 -6.71 -10.01
CA GLY A 29 -0.67 -7.18 -10.55
C GLY A 29 0.53 -6.96 -9.64
N THR A 30 0.43 -6.04 -8.67
CA THR A 30 1.52 -5.66 -7.75
C THR A 30 1.93 -6.83 -6.86
N SER A 31 0.97 -7.48 -6.19
CA SER A 31 1.28 -8.56 -5.26
C SER A 31 1.98 -9.73 -5.97
N ASN A 32 1.56 -10.06 -7.20
CA ASN A 32 2.18 -11.13 -7.97
C ASN A 32 3.61 -10.79 -8.40
N LEU A 33 3.81 -9.57 -8.90
CA LEU A 33 5.13 -9.05 -9.26
C LEU A 33 6.08 -9.12 -8.06
N ARG A 34 5.64 -8.65 -6.90
CA ARG A 34 6.43 -8.63 -5.66
C ARG A 34 6.72 -10.02 -5.11
N ALA A 35 5.72 -10.91 -5.08
CA ALA A 35 5.91 -12.28 -4.60
C ALA A 35 6.92 -13.05 -5.46
N ARG A 36 6.82 -12.94 -6.80
CA ARG A 36 7.78 -13.56 -7.72
C ARG A 36 9.18 -12.97 -7.56
N TYR A 37 9.28 -11.64 -7.47
CA TYR A 37 10.55 -10.96 -7.25
C TYR A 37 11.28 -11.51 -6.01
N MET A 38 10.57 -11.66 -4.89
CA MET A 38 11.12 -12.24 -3.65
C MET A 38 11.56 -13.70 -3.81
N LEU A 39 10.79 -14.53 -4.53
CA LEU A 39 11.15 -15.92 -4.80
C LEU A 39 12.42 -16.02 -5.67
N ASP A 40 12.43 -15.28 -6.78
CA ASP A 40 13.47 -15.31 -7.82
C ASP A 40 14.82 -14.83 -7.27
N HIS A 41 14.80 -13.83 -6.39
CA HIS A 41 16.00 -13.26 -5.78
C HIS A 41 16.34 -13.86 -4.41
N ASN A 42 15.56 -14.83 -3.93
CA ASN A 42 15.67 -15.37 -2.57
C ASN A 42 15.73 -14.28 -1.49
N LEU A 43 14.82 -13.32 -1.59
CA LEU A 43 14.83 -12.09 -0.82
C LEU A 43 13.53 -11.93 -0.06
N PHE A 44 13.59 -11.79 1.26
CA PHE A 44 12.43 -11.42 2.08
C PHE A 44 12.58 -10.00 2.57
N SER A 45 12.00 -9.06 1.82
CA SER A 45 12.14 -7.63 2.08
C SER A 45 11.02 -6.85 1.36
N HIS A 46 10.55 -5.78 1.99
CA HIS A 46 9.67 -4.79 1.35
C HIS A 46 10.38 -4.03 0.23
N TYR A 47 11.69 -3.86 0.36
CA TYR A 47 12.53 -3.22 -0.63
C TYR A 47 13.05 -4.23 -1.66
N ASP A 48 13.24 -3.78 -2.89
CA ASP A 48 14.04 -4.52 -3.87
C ASP A 48 15.55 -4.42 -3.56
N LEU A 49 16.39 -5.09 -4.36
CA LEU A 49 17.86 -5.08 -4.17
C LEU A 49 18.49 -3.69 -4.30
N GLU A 50 17.82 -2.74 -4.94
CA GLU A 50 18.28 -1.35 -5.08
C GLU A 50 17.78 -0.46 -3.93
N GLY A 51 16.93 -0.99 -3.04
CA GLY A 51 16.35 -0.23 -1.94
C GLY A 51 15.09 0.55 -2.31
N VAL A 52 14.38 0.18 -3.38
CA VAL A 52 13.12 0.82 -3.81
C VAL A 52 11.92 0.25 -3.06
N HIS A 53 11.09 1.11 -2.49
CA HIS A 53 9.94 0.73 -1.66
C HIS A 53 8.70 0.29 -2.49
N PRO A 54 7.72 -0.42 -1.87
CA PRO A 54 6.55 -0.96 -2.57
C PRO A 54 5.68 0.06 -3.33
N GLY A 55 5.59 1.30 -2.84
CA GLY A 55 4.82 2.37 -3.50
C GLY A 55 5.18 2.60 -4.98
N TYR A 56 6.46 2.47 -5.35
CA TYR A 56 6.90 2.55 -6.76
C TYR A 56 6.29 1.43 -7.60
N TYR A 57 6.33 0.19 -7.10
CA TYR A 57 5.80 -0.97 -7.80
C TYR A 57 4.29 -0.91 -7.96
N PHE A 58 3.58 -0.38 -6.96
CA PHE A 58 2.13 -0.16 -7.04
C PHE A 58 1.76 0.83 -8.15
N THR A 59 2.52 1.92 -8.27
CA THR A 59 2.33 2.89 -9.37
C THR A 59 2.75 2.31 -10.73
N LYS A 60 3.87 1.57 -10.78
CA LYS A 60 4.40 0.94 -12.01
C LYS A 60 3.43 -0.08 -12.61
N THR A 61 2.65 -0.76 -11.80
CA THR A 61 1.57 -1.66 -12.23
C THR A 61 0.24 -0.92 -12.50
N SER A 62 0.28 0.40 -12.68
CA SER A 62 -0.86 1.26 -13.02
C SER A 62 -1.95 1.33 -11.94
N ASN A 63 -1.59 1.25 -10.66
CA ASN A 63 -2.52 1.48 -9.56
C ASN A 63 -2.41 2.91 -9.05
N TYR A 64 -3.55 3.59 -8.99
CA TYR A 64 -3.64 5.01 -8.65
C TYR A 64 -4.52 5.23 -7.41
N TYR A 65 -4.25 4.49 -6.34
CA TYR A 65 -5.05 4.49 -5.12
C TYR A 65 -4.15 4.56 -3.89
N GLY A 66 -4.73 4.67 -2.70
CA GLY A 66 -3.97 4.38 -1.48
C GLY A 66 -3.63 2.89 -1.45
N GLY A 67 -2.37 2.56 -1.24
CA GLY A 67 -1.89 1.18 -1.24
C GLY A 67 -0.92 0.92 -0.11
N GLU A 68 -0.98 -0.30 0.45
CA GLU A 68 -0.02 -0.79 1.42
C GLU A 68 0.31 -2.26 1.17
N GLU A 69 1.59 -2.60 1.35
CA GLU A 69 2.10 -3.97 1.25
C GLU A 69 2.29 -4.60 2.63
N SER A 70 1.87 -5.85 2.79
CA SER A 70 2.25 -6.76 3.88
C SER A 70 2.85 -8.03 3.27
N ILE A 71 4.00 -8.48 3.79
CA ILE A 71 4.72 -9.65 3.25
C ILE A 71 4.97 -10.68 4.33
N GLY A 72 4.90 -11.95 3.96
CA GLY A 72 5.21 -13.06 4.86
C GLY A 72 5.89 -14.18 4.11
N MET A 73 6.71 -14.93 4.83
CA MET A 73 7.41 -16.06 4.27
C MET A 73 7.36 -17.28 5.19
N THR A 74 7.63 -18.45 4.62
CA THR A 74 8.05 -19.62 5.38
C THR A 74 9.09 -20.39 4.57
N PHE A 75 10.09 -20.92 5.27
CA PHE A 75 11.15 -21.74 4.71
C PHE A 75 11.17 -23.12 5.35
N TYR A 76 11.43 -24.14 4.54
CA TYR A 76 11.53 -25.53 4.96
C TYR A 76 12.91 -26.09 4.62
N GLY A 77 13.55 -26.74 5.60
CA GLY A 77 14.84 -27.41 5.41
C GLY A 77 14.81 -28.60 4.44
N ARG A 78 13.61 -29.10 4.10
CA ARG A 78 13.39 -30.19 3.14
C ARG A 78 12.26 -29.81 2.17
N PRO A 79 12.22 -30.38 0.95
CA PRO A 79 11.12 -30.18 0.01
C PRO A 79 9.78 -30.65 0.60
N VAL A 80 8.89 -29.73 0.91
CA VAL A 80 7.55 -30.04 1.46
C VAL A 80 6.42 -29.31 0.75
N LEU A 81 6.70 -28.23 0.03
CA LEU A 81 5.66 -27.46 -0.64
C LEU A 81 5.34 -28.08 -1.99
N ARG A 82 4.06 -28.41 -2.18
CA ARG A 82 3.49 -28.90 -3.45
C ARG A 82 2.22 -28.14 -3.75
N ASP A 83 1.92 -28.00 -5.03
CA ASP A 83 0.75 -27.27 -5.52
C ASP A 83 -0.57 -27.77 -4.89
N GLY A 84 -1.56 -26.87 -4.87
CA GLY A 84 -2.89 -27.18 -4.35
C GLY A 84 -3.00 -26.97 -2.84
N VAL A 85 -3.38 -28.03 -2.11
CA VAL A 85 -3.84 -27.93 -0.71
C VAL A 85 -2.75 -27.46 0.26
N GLN A 86 -1.50 -27.84 0.04
CA GLN A 86 -0.40 -27.50 0.95
C GLN A 86 -0.06 -26.01 0.87
N VAL A 87 0.16 -25.47 -0.33
CA VAL A 87 0.42 -24.04 -0.55
C VAL A 87 -0.74 -23.19 -0.02
N MET A 88 -1.99 -23.59 -0.28
CA MET A 88 -3.16 -22.90 0.26
C MET A 88 -3.16 -22.86 1.79
N ARG A 89 -2.89 -23.99 2.44
CA ARG A 89 -2.85 -24.10 3.90
C ARG A 89 -1.76 -23.21 4.51
N GLU A 90 -0.56 -23.25 3.94
CA GLU A 90 0.56 -22.45 4.42
C GLU A 90 0.34 -20.96 4.18
N ALA A 91 -0.22 -20.57 3.04
CA ALA A 91 -0.58 -19.18 2.78
C ALA A 91 -1.62 -18.66 3.78
N LYS A 92 -2.65 -19.45 4.10
CA LYS A 92 -3.63 -19.10 5.16
C LYS A 92 -2.96 -19.01 6.53
N ARG A 93 -2.04 -19.92 6.86
CA ARG A 93 -1.28 -19.87 8.12
C ARG A 93 -0.46 -18.58 8.22
N ILE A 94 0.23 -18.19 7.15
CA ILE A 94 0.99 -16.94 7.11
C ILE A 94 0.07 -15.73 7.32
N LEU A 95 -1.08 -15.66 6.64
CA LEU A 95 -2.07 -14.58 6.84
C LEU A 95 -2.60 -14.53 8.28
N TYR A 96 -2.87 -15.69 8.89
CA TYR A 96 -3.31 -15.75 10.28
C TYR A 96 -2.24 -15.18 11.23
N ARG A 97 -0.97 -15.55 11.02
CA ARG A 97 0.14 -15.08 11.85
C ARG A 97 0.39 -13.58 11.69
N MET A 98 0.27 -13.02 10.49
CA MET A 98 0.30 -11.57 10.27
C MET A 98 -0.75 -10.81 11.09
N LEU A 99 -1.82 -11.48 11.51
CA LEU A 99 -2.93 -10.85 12.22
C LEU A 99 -2.85 -11.04 13.73
N TYR A 100 -2.46 -12.23 14.18
CA TYR A 100 -2.53 -12.63 15.59
C TYR A 100 -1.17 -12.90 16.24
N GLU A 101 -0.09 -12.99 15.47
CA GLU A 101 1.28 -13.26 15.92
C GLU A 101 2.26 -12.27 15.24
N ASP A 102 1.94 -10.97 15.29
CA ASP A 102 2.63 -9.91 14.54
C ASP A 102 3.48 -8.98 15.42
N GLU A 103 3.77 -9.42 16.65
CA GLU A 103 4.55 -8.65 17.63
C GLU A 103 5.94 -8.28 17.10
N GLU A 104 6.60 -9.20 16.39
CA GLU A 104 7.94 -8.98 15.83
C GLU A 104 7.99 -7.91 14.73
N SER A 105 6.82 -7.59 14.15
CA SER A 105 6.62 -6.53 13.16
C SER A 105 5.98 -5.28 13.77
N ASN A 106 5.93 -5.18 15.10
CA ASN A 106 5.25 -4.11 15.85
C ASN A 106 3.77 -3.94 15.43
N TRP A 107 3.09 -5.06 15.15
CA TRP A 107 1.69 -5.11 14.72
C TRP A 107 1.39 -4.38 13.39
N GLY A 108 2.42 -4.08 12.59
CA GLY A 108 2.28 -3.35 11.34
C GLY A 108 1.44 -4.08 10.28
N HIS A 109 1.58 -5.41 10.18
CA HIS A 109 0.75 -6.20 9.26
C HIS A 109 -0.67 -6.28 9.76
N ARG A 110 -0.90 -6.61 11.04
CA ARG A 110 -2.24 -6.65 11.64
C ARG A 110 -2.98 -5.34 11.37
N ASP A 111 -2.29 -4.23 11.62
CA ASP A 111 -2.91 -2.92 11.49
C ASP A 111 -3.23 -2.58 10.03
N SER A 112 -2.40 -2.99 9.07
CA SER A 112 -2.73 -2.83 7.64
C SER A 112 -3.91 -3.72 7.22
N LEU A 113 -3.90 -4.99 7.62
CA LEU A 113 -4.89 -6.00 7.24
C LEU A 113 -6.27 -5.77 7.87
N LEU A 114 -6.35 -5.07 8.99
CA LEU A 114 -7.61 -4.69 9.66
C LEU A 114 -8.00 -3.23 9.49
N ASP A 115 -7.23 -2.42 8.75
CA ASP A 115 -7.58 -1.02 8.56
C ASP A 115 -8.93 -0.92 7.80
N PRO A 116 -9.95 -0.24 8.37
CA PRO A 116 -11.20 0.03 7.69
C PRO A 116 -11.06 0.90 6.42
N CYS A 117 -9.98 1.66 6.28
CA CYS A 117 -9.70 2.49 5.12
C CYS A 117 -9.62 1.69 3.81
N PHE A 118 -9.36 0.38 3.85
CA PHE A 118 -9.26 -0.45 2.66
C PHE A 118 -10.60 -1.09 2.27
N ASN A 119 -10.87 -1.13 0.97
CA ASN A 119 -12.06 -1.75 0.37
C ASN A 119 -11.74 -2.76 -0.73
N TYR A 120 -10.47 -2.92 -1.08
CA TYR A 120 -9.96 -3.95 -1.97
C TYR A 120 -8.68 -4.59 -1.41
N SER A 121 -8.39 -5.82 -1.85
CA SER A 121 -7.13 -6.50 -1.57
C SER A 121 -6.71 -7.36 -2.76
N ASP A 122 -5.41 -7.35 -3.05
CA ASP A 122 -4.74 -8.27 -3.98
C ASP A 122 -3.78 -9.14 -3.18
N ILE A 123 -4.02 -10.45 -3.16
CA ILE A 123 -3.16 -11.42 -2.46
C ILE A 123 -2.55 -12.37 -3.48
N SER A 124 -1.22 -12.45 -3.48
CA SER A 124 -0.48 -13.37 -4.33
C SER A 124 0.50 -14.21 -3.53
N VAL A 125 0.78 -15.40 -4.07
CA VAL A 125 1.71 -16.36 -3.49
C VAL A 125 2.70 -16.78 -4.55
N ALA A 126 3.99 -16.85 -4.19
CA ALA A 126 5.03 -17.44 -5.00
C ALA A 126 5.79 -18.46 -4.16
N TRP A 127 6.08 -19.62 -4.72
CA TRP A 127 6.73 -20.70 -3.99
C TRP A 127 7.62 -21.56 -4.89
N ASP A 128 8.57 -22.24 -4.25
CA ASP A 128 9.20 -23.45 -4.78
C ASP A 128 8.96 -24.60 -3.80
N SER A 129 9.69 -25.70 -3.93
CA SER A 129 9.52 -26.87 -3.05
C SER A 129 9.85 -26.63 -1.56
N ARG A 130 10.54 -25.53 -1.22
CA ARG A 130 11.07 -25.22 0.13
C ARG A 130 10.67 -23.84 0.66
N ARG A 131 10.37 -22.90 -0.21
CA ARG A 131 10.07 -21.49 0.12
C ARG A 131 8.67 -21.13 -0.33
N ILE A 132 7.95 -20.37 0.48
CA ILE A 132 6.70 -19.73 0.13
C ILE A 132 6.74 -18.28 0.58
N PHE A 133 6.31 -17.38 -0.31
CA PHE A 133 6.16 -15.96 -0.07
C PHE A 133 4.70 -15.58 -0.32
N VAL A 134 4.11 -14.84 0.62
CA VAL A 134 2.77 -14.27 0.52
C VAL A 134 2.91 -12.76 0.51
N VAL A 135 2.29 -12.11 -0.48
CA VAL A 135 2.18 -10.66 -0.55
C VAL A 135 0.71 -10.28 -0.52
N VAL A 136 0.35 -9.41 0.40
CA VAL A 136 -0.95 -8.78 0.49
C VAL A 136 -0.79 -7.31 0.16
N THR A 137 -1.49 -6.84 -0.87
CA THR A 137 -1.64 -5.42 -1.14
C THR A 137 -3.04 -5.00 -0.71
N MET A 138 -3.14 -4.17 0.31
CA MET A 138 -4.40 -3.55 0.74
C MET A 138 -4.63 -2.25 -0.03
N ILE A 139 -5.83 -2.06 -0.57
CA ILE A 139 -6.13 -1.00 -1.55
C ILE A 139 -7.35 -0.19 -1.12
N SER A 140 -7.17 1.12 -1.12
CA SER A 140 -8.13 2.15 -0.73
C SER A 140 -8.65 2.81 -2.00
N ALA A 141 -9.49 2.09 -2.73
CA ALA A 141 -10.06 2.52 -4.01
C ALA A 141 -11.37 3.29 -3.78
N TRP A 142 -11.26 4.52 -3.29
CA TRP A 142 -12.39 5.40 -3.00
C TRP A 142 -12.60 6.53 -4.00
N VAL A 143 -11.70 6.66 -4.98
CA VAL A 143 -11.74 7.72 -5.97
C VAL A 143 -12.11 7.13 -7.34
N ASP A 144 -13.18 7.66 -7.93
CA ASP A 144 -13.52 7.41 -9.32
C ASP A 144 -12.75 8.41 -10.18
N TRP A 145 -11.63 7.95 -10.77
CA TRP A 145 -10.78 8.81 -11.58
C TRP A 145 -11.43 9.17 -12.91
N VAL A 146 -11.54 10.47 -13.17
CA VAL A 146 -11.83 11.04 -14.50
C VAL A 146 -10.52 11.29 -15.23
N LEU A 147 -9.50 11.73 -14.48
CA LEU A 147 -8.12 11.84 -14.90
C LEU A 147 -7.26 11.14 -13.86
N THR A 148 -6.65 10.03 -14.25
CA THR A 148 -5.70 9.33 -13.36
C THR A 148 -4.51 10.25 -13.06
N PRO A 149 -3.98 10.18 -11.82
CA PRO A 149 -2.74 10.83 -11.40
C PRO A 149 -1.63 10.66 -12.43
N ARG A 150 -1.06 11.78 -12.86
CA ARG A 150 0.06 11.80 -13.80
C ARG A 150 0.86 13.09 -13.69
N LEU A 151 2.15 12.98 -13.99
CA LEU A 151 3.02 14.12 -14.22
C LEU A 151 3.13 14.38 -15.74
N GLN A 152 2.86 15.60 -16.18
CA GLN A 152 3.05 16.02 -17.57
C GLN A 152 3.97 17.25 -17.59
N GLY A 153 5.18 17.09 -18.14
CA GLY A 153 6.24 18.07 -17.94
C GLY A 153 6.58 18.15 -16.45
N ASN A 154 6.49 19.35 -15.88
CA ASN A 154 6.66 19.59 -14.45
C ASN A 154 5.32 19.85 -13.73
N VAL A 155 4.18 19.48 -14.30
CA VAL A 155 2.87 19.70 -13.67
C VAL A 155 2.21 18.37 -13.35
N PHE A 156 2.02 18.10 -12.06
CA PHE A 156 1.24 16.96 -11.59
C PHE A 156 -0.24 17.29 -11.66
N LYS A 157 -1.04 16.34 -12.14
CA LYS A 157 -2.49 16.49 -12.32
C LYS A 157 -3.23 15.25 -11.86
N MET A 158 -4.36 15.45 -11.19
CA MET A 158 -5.32 14.41 -10.87
C MET A 158 -6.73 14.96 -10.84
N ARG A 159 -7.71 14.17 -11.29
CA ARG A 159 -9.13 14.55 -11.21
C ARG A 159 -10.03 13.33 -11.01
N GLY A 160 -10.95 13.40 -10.06
CA GLY A 160 -11.88 12.33 -9.79
C GLY A 160 -12.97 12.71 -8.80
N LYS A 161 -13.81 11.73 -8.47
CA LYS A 161 -14.87 11.88 -7.47
C LYS A 161 -14.63 10.93 -6.31
N VAL A 162 -14.56 11.46 -5.10
CA VAL A 162 -14.38 10.68 -3.89
C VAL A 162 -15.74 10.18 -3.39
N ARG A 163 -15.85 8.88 -3.15
CA ARG A 163 -17.13 8.24 -2.79
C ARG A 163 -17.49 8.41 -1.32
N VAL A 164 -16.64 7.88 -0.44
CA VAL A 164 -16.92 7.74 1.01
C VAL A 164 -15.99 8.61 1.83
N MET A 165 -14.70 8.60 1.51
CA MET A 165 -13.68 9.28 2.31
C MET A 165 -13.74 10.80 2.16
N SER A 166 -13.23 11.50 3.16
CA SER A 166 -13.09 12.96 3.14
C SER A 166 -11.62 13.33 2.96
N PRO A 167 -11.15 13.74 1.77
CA PRO A 167 -9.77 14.17 1.58
C PRO A 167 -9.39 15.33 2.51
N THR A 168 -8.13 15.39 2.91
CA THR A 168 -7.65 16.39 3.88
C THR A 168 -6.34 17.05 3.47
N HIS A 169 -5.37 16.27 2.98
CA HIS A 169 -4.04 16.80 2.65
C HIS A 169 -3.53 16.18 1.35
N VAL A 170 -2.73 16.95 0.64
CA VAL A 170 -1.88 16.48 -0.46
C VAL A 170 -0.45 16.76 -0.05
N LEU A 171 0.35 15.70 0.07
CA LEU A 171 1.73 15.74 0.53
C LEU A 171 2.65 15.21 -0.58
N VAL A 172 3.86 15.75 -0.62
CA VAL A 172 4.95 15.25 -1.45
C VAL A 172 6.03 14.70 -0.54
N LEU A 173 6.42 13.45 -0.80
CA LEU A 173 7.45 12.74 -0.07
C LEU A 173 8.62 12.42 -0.99
N ARG A 174 9.82 12.37 -0.42
CA ARG A 174 11.05 11.98 -1.12
C ARG A 174 11.78 10.88 -0.38
N ASP A 175 12.23 9.88 -1.13
CA ASP A 175 13.06 8.79 -0.62
C ASP A 175 14.24 8.57 -1.57
N GLU A 176 15.42 8.31 -1.01
CA GLU A 176 16.60 7.92 -1.77
C GLU A 176 16.80 6.40 -1.64
N PRO A 177 16.59 5.62 -2.73
CA PRO A 177 16.81 4.18 -2.69
C PRO A 177 18.24 3.84 -2.26
N HIS A 178 18.35 2.98 -1.25
CA HIS A 178 19.64 2.52 -0.75
C HIS A 178 19.59 1.00 -0.52
N PRO A 179 20.53 0.19 -1.05
CA PRO A 179 20.52 -1.27 -0.89
C PRO A 179 20.49 -1.74 0.57
N GLY A 180 21.05 -0.97 1.50
CA GLY A 180 20.95 -1.22 2.93
C GLY A 180 19.52 -1.21 3.50
N ASN A 181 18.53 -0.72 2.74
CA ASN A 181 17.12 -0.75 3.13
C ASN A 181 16.54 -2.18 3.11
N VAL A 182 17.17 -3.12 2.39
CA VAL A 182 16.74 -4.51 2.28
C VAL A 182 16.60 -5.21 3.64
N SER A 183 17.42 -4.85 4.62
CA SER A 183 17.35 -5.45 5.96
C SER A 183 16.30 -4.81 6.87
N ARG A 184 15.56 -3.79 6.41
CA ARG A 184 14.55 -3.11 7.22
C ARG A 184 13.30 -3.97 7.34
N ARG A 185 12.75 -4.02 8.56
CA ARG A 185 11.50 -4.74 8.86
C ARG A 185 10.23 -4.01 8.40
N TYR A 186 10.35 -2.72 8.12
CA TYR A 186 9.27 -1.85 7.64
C TYR A 186 9.79 -1.01 6.49
N TYR A 187 8.87 -0.49 5.66
CA TYR A 187 9.20 0.51 4.65
C TYR A 187 8.63 1.87 5.03
N THR A 188 9.24 2.91 4.45
CA THR A 188 8.70 4.27 4.43
C THR A 188 8.49 4.68 2.96
N LEU A 189 7.62 5.67 2.73
CA LEU A 189 7.49 6.36 1.45
C LEU A 189 8.49 7.53 1.31
N GLY A 190 9.36 7.70 2.31
CA GLY A 190 10.32 8.79 2.39
C GLY A 190 9.98 9.85 3.44
N GLU A 191 10.70 10.96 3.39
CA GLU A 191 10.44 12.15 4.20
C GLU A 191 9.41 13.04 3.53
N VAL A 192 8.51 13.64 4.31
CA VAL A 192 7.58 14.65 3.80
C VAL A 192 8.36 15.93 3.56
N VAL A 193 8.48 16.36 2.30
CA VAL A 193 9.25 17.54 1.92
C VAL A 193 8.37 18.74 1.57
N ALA A 194 7.12 18.49 1.16
CA ALA A 194 6.18 19.55 0.86
C ALA A 194 4.73 19.17 1.14
N GLY A 195 3.92 20.18 1.45
CA GLY A 195 2.47 20.10 1.40
C GLY A 195 1.91 21.02 0.31
N VAL A 196 0.89 20.57 -0.40
CA VAL A 196 0.21 21.38 -1.42
C VAL A 196 -0.97 22.09 -0.77
N SER A 197 -1.03 23.42 -0.91
CA SER A 197 -2.17 24.19 -0.39
C SER A 197 -2.37 25.53 -1.11
N PRO A 198 -3.61 25.92 -1.49
CA PRO A 198 -3.89 27.23 -2.05
C PRO A 198 -3.72 28.34 -1.02
N GLN A 199 -3.93 28.03 0.25
CA GLN A 199 -3.94 28.98 1.36
C GLN A 199 -3.25 28.36 2.59
N GLY A 200 -2.48 29.14 3.34
CA GLY A 200 -1.70 28.64 4.48
C GLY A 200 -0.27 28.21 4.11
N ILE A 201 0.52 27.92 5.14
CA ILE A 201 1.92 27.52 5.06
C ILE A 201 2.09 26.32 5.97
N TYR A 202 2.71 25.26 5.46
CA TYR A 202 3.15 24.14 6.30
C TYR A 202 4.42 24.53 7.05
N GLN A 203 4.42 24.33 8.38
CA GLN A 203 5.61 24.62 9.18
C GLN A 203 6.64 23.51 9.01
N GLY A 204 7.89 23.89 8.74
CA GLY A 204 9.03 22.97 8.65
C GLY A 204 9.19 22.22 7.33
N ILE A 205 8.28 22.40 6.37
CA ILE A 205 8.35 21.81 5.02
C ILE A 205 7.93 22.85 3.97
N GLU A 206 8.21 22.59 2.69
CA GLU A 206 7.80 23.47 1.60
C GLU A 206 6.27 23.53 1.47
N THR A 207 5.75 24.67 1.02
CA THR A 207 4.35 24.80 0.59
C THR A 207 4.27 25.05 -0.90
N ILE A 208 3.78 24.07 -1.64
CA ILE A 208 3.56 24.19 -3.09
C ILE A 208 2.20 24.84 -3.33
N ARG A 209 2.18 25.89 -4.17
CA ARG A 209 0.95 26.56 -4.58
C ARG A 209 0.33 25.84 -5.78
N PRO A 210 -0.89 25.28 -5.64
CA PRO A 210 -1.58 24.63 -6.75
C PRO A 210 -2.08 25.68 -7.76
N THR A 211 -2.07 25.30 -9.04
CA THR A 211 -2.72 26.06 -10.12
C THR A 211 -4.20 25.71 -10.23
N ARG A 212 -4.61 24.54 -9.73
CA ARG A 212 -6.00 24.11 -9.62
C ARG A 212 -6.20 23.39 -8.29
N TRP A 213 -7.28 23.74 -7.58
CA TRP A 213 -7.53 23.18 -6.25
C TRP A 213 -9.02 22.96 -5.98
N GLU A 214 -9.39 21.69 -5.89
CA GLU A 214 -10.60 21.22 -5.25
C GLU A 214 -10.26 19.94 -4.48
N LEU A 215 -10.40 19.98 -3.15
CA LEU A 215 -10.08 18.89 -2.25
C LEU A 215 -11.31 18.56 -1.38
N GLY A 216 -12.26 17.83 -1.95
CA GLY A 216 -13.49 17.44 -1.28
C GLY A 216 -14.11 16.20 -1.93
N ARG A 217 -15.44 16.21 -2.12
CA ARG A 217 -16.13 15.14 -2.87
C ARG A 217 -15.68 15.10 -4.33
N ASN A 218 -15.38 16.24 -4.92
CA ASN A 218 -14.59 16.28 -6.13
C ASN A 218 -13.13 16.47 -5.71
N LEU A 219 -12.25 15.77 -6.41
CA LEU A 219 -10.82 15.91 -6.32
C LEU A 219 -10.36 16.47 -7.66
N ASP A 220 -9.82 17.67 -7.69
CA ASP A 220 -9.35 18.31 -8.91
C ASP A 220 -8.14 19.19 -8.58
N VAL A 221 -6.95 18.62 -8.72
CA VAL A 221 -5.72 19.21 -8.21
C VAL A 221 -4.67 19.21 -9.30
N GLU A 222 -4.09 20.39 -9.53
CA GLU A 222 -2.92 20.59 -10.39
C GLU A 222 -1.89 21.45 -9.65
N PHE A 223 -0.62 21.04 -9.67
CA PHE A 223 0.47 21.80 -9.05
C PHE A 223 1.82 21.51 -9.74
N PRO A 224 2.77 22.46 -9.69
CA PRO A 224 4.12 22.21 -10.16
C PRO A 224 4.82 21.17 -9.27
N LEU A 225 5.44 20.18 -9.90
CA LEU A 225 6.19 19.13 -9.23
C LEU A 225 7.46 18.83 -10.03
N ASP A 226 8.58 19.31 -9.50
CA ASP A 226 9.90 19.00 -10.03
C ASP A 226 10.40 17.69 -9.42
N LEU A 227 10.86 16.79 -10.29
CA LEU A 227 11.42 15.52 -9.87
C LEU A 227 12.90 15.68 -9.57
N GLU A 228 13.31 15.07 -8.46
CA GLU A 228 14.71 14.90 -8.09
C GLU A 228 15.07 13.42 -8.15
N LYS A 229 16.38 13.15 -8.30
CA LYS A 229 16.93 11.79 -8.33
C LYS A 229 16.42 10.99 -7.14
N GLY A 230 15.97 9.75 -7.41
CA GLY A 230 15.39 8.88 -6.38
C GLY A 230 13.90 8.69 -6.57
N LEU A 231 13.15 8.63 -5.47
CA LEU A 231 11.70 8.42 -5.47
C LEU A 231 10.97 9.68 -5.01
N THR A 232 9.95 10.08 -5.77
CA THR A 232 9.02 11.14 -5.39
C THR A 232 7.62 10.54 -5.30
N THR A 233 6.99 10.66 -4.13
CA THR A 233 5.63 10.15 -3.89
C THR A 233 4.66 11.29 -3.64
N VAL A 234 3.62 11.38 -4.47
CA VAL A 234 2.44 12.21 -4.18
C VAL A 234 1.45 11.37 -3.37
N LEU A 235 1.14 11.83 -2.16
CA LEU A 235 0.25 11.18 -1.22
C LEU A 235 -0.99 12.05 -1.01
N VAL A 236 -2.17 11.47 -1.20
CA VAL A 236 -3.43 12.11 -0.78
C VAL A 236 -3.93 11.40 0.47
N LEU A 237 -4.08 12.16 1.55
CA LEU A 237 -4.65 11.68 2.80
C LEU A 237 -6.10 12.12 2.93
N GLY A 238 -6.90 11.32 3.62
CA GLY A 238 -8.28 11.61 3.95
C GLY A 238 -8.68 11.03 5.30
N ARG A 239 -9.94 11.26 5.67
CA ARG A 239 -10.56 10.70 6.86
C ARG A 239 -11.69 9.75 6.50
N ASP A 240 -11.86 8.71 7.30
CA ASP A 240 -13.03 7.82 7.24
C ASP A 240 -14.19 8.38 8.06
N PRO A 241 -15.29 8.84 7.44
CA PRO A 241 -16.43 9.38 8.17
C PRO A 241 -17.39 8.30 8.70
N ARG A 242 -17.16 7.01 8.42
CA ARG A 242 -18.12 5.93 8.73
C ARG A 242 -18.21 5.58 10.21
N GLY A 243 -17.31 6.09 11.06
CA GLY A 243 -17.33 5.83 12.50
C GLY A 243 -17.07 4.36 12.88
N ILE A 244 -16.31 3.63 12.06
CA ILE A 244 -15.97 2.23 12.33
C ILE A 244 -15.02 2.18 13.53
N SER A 245 -15.45 1.48 14.59
CA SER A 245 -14.63 1.29 15.78
C SER A 245 -13.54 0.27 15.49
N TRP A 246 -12.30 0.75 15.43
CA TRP A 246 -11.12 -0.07 15.28
C TRP A 246 -9.93 0.64 15.93
N SER A 247 -9.13 -0.12 16.69
CA SER A 247 -7.93 0.40 17.34
C SER A 247 -6.70 -0.37 16.83
N PRO A 248 -5.71 0.33 16.25
CA PRO A 248 -4.43 -0.25 15.91
C PRO A 248 -3.67 -0.63 17.18
N LEU A 249 -2.84 -1.67 17.09
CA LEU A 249 -1.93 -2.04 18.18
C LEU A 249 -0.54 -1.41 18.01
N GLY A 250 -0.18 -1.02 16.78
CA GLY A 250 1.03 -0.30 16.44
C GLY A 250 0.82 1.22 16.40
N GLN A 251 1.62 1.91 15.59
CA GLN A 251 1.66 3.39 15.54
C GLN A 251 0.67 4.03 14.55
N ARG A 252 -0.23 3.25 13.95
CA ARG A 252 -1.16 3.79 12.96
C ARG A 252 -2.13 4.78 13.62
N ARG A 253 -2.48 5.83 12.89
CA ARG A 253 -3.54 6.77 13.29
C ARG A 253 -4.91 6.25 12.84
N PRO A 254 -5.85 5.97 13.77
CA PRO A 254 -7.19 5.53 13.40
C PRO A 254 -7.90 6.53 12.50
N GLY A 255 -8.50 6.04 11.41
CA GLY A 255 -9.33 6.83 10.51
C GLY A 255 -8.59 7.77 9.56
N GLU A 256 -7.25 7.79 9.57
CA GLU A 256 -6.44 8.50 8.56
C GLU A 256 -6.18 7.56 7.37
N CYS A 257 -6.83 7.82 6.24
CA CYS A 257 -6.80 6.95 5.07
C CYS A 257 -5.90 7.52 3.97
N LYS A 258 -5.07 6.66 3.35
CA LYS A 258 -4.42 6.97 2.08
C LYS A 258 -5.45 6.84 0.97
N LEU A 259 -5.67 7.88 0.17
CA LEU A 259 -6.56 7.88 -1.00
C LEU A 259 -5.77 7.78 -2.31
N LEU A 260 -4.50 8.19 -2.29
CA LEU A 260 -3.56 8.04 -3.39
C LEU A 260 -2.15 7.82 -2.85
N THR A 261 -1.42 6.87 -3.42
CA THR A 261 0.02 6.71 -3.28
C THR A 261 0.61 6.60 -4.69
N TYR A 262 1.09 7.72 -5.23
CA TYR A 262 1.64 7.81 -6.58
C TYR A 262 3.14 8.09 -6.53
N THR A 263 3.94 7.07 -6.80
CA THR A 263 5.40 7.12 -6.66
C THR A 263 6.06 7.07 -8.05
N LEU A 264 6.85 8.10 -8.34
CA LEU A 264 7.70 8.19 -9.52
C LEU A 264 9.15 7.92 -9.14
N ARG A 265 9.92 7.39 -10.09
CA ARG A 265 11.37 7.19 -9.96
C ARG A 265 12.08 7.97 -11.07
N THR A 266 13.13 8.69 -10.71
CA THR A 266 14.06 9.31 -11.68
C THR A 266 15.50 8.89 -11.44
#